data_AF-A0A2S7X2U6-F1
#
_entry.id   AF-A0A2S7X2U6-F1
#
_cell.length_a   1.000
_cell.length_b   1.000
_cell.length_c   1.000
_cell.angle_alpha   90.00
_cell.angle_beta   90.00
_cell.angle_gamma   90.00
#
_symmetry.space_group_name_H-M   'P 1'
#
loop_
_entity.id
_entity.type
_entity.pdbx_description
1 polymer ?
#
loop_
_entity_poly.entity_id
_entity_poly.type
_entity_poly.pdbx_seq_one_letter_code
_entity_poly.pdbx_strand_id
1 'polypeptide(L)'
;MNKVVGISLVSLGLMSYLAYDSFIAKPKALDNSSKSMLAQIGIKEKWFDAFKVMDGSIVLSRDIESSFEDGDTVHTVGTIEYAVEDQHFCKYVDFKFKLGSLNDYQINNVSNCLN
;
A
#
# COMPACT_ATOMS: atom_id res chain seq x y z
N MET A 1 3.23 7.66 -47.52
CA MET A 1 2.84 8.49 -46.35
C MET A 1 2.00 7.73 -45.32
N ASN A 2 0.91 7.03 -45.68
CA ASN A 2 0.05 6.33 -44.70
C ASN A 2 0.76 5.32 -43.77
N LYS A 3 1.80 4.62 -44.26
CA LYS A 3 2.57 3.67 -43.43
C LYS A 3 3.37 4.36 -42.32
N VAL A 4 3.94 5.54 -42.59
CA VAL A 4 4.74 6.30 -41.60
C VAL A 4 3.81 6.89 -40.53
N VAL A 5 2.67 7.43 -40.94
CA VAL A 5 1.65 7.96 -40.01
C VAL A 5 1.10 6.86 -39.10
N GLY A 6 0.83 5.66 -39.64
CA GLY A 6 0.40 4.51 -38.85
C GLY A 6 1.44 4.05 -37.82
N ILE A 7 2.72 3.99 -38.19
CA ILE A 7 3.82 3.62 -37.28
C ILE A 7 4.01 4.68 -36.17
N SER A 8 3.89 5.97 -36.51
CA SER A 8 3.93 7.06 -35.54
C SER A 8 2.79 7.01 -34.53
N LEU A 9 1.56 6.68 -34.96
CA LEU A 9 0.42 6.54 -34.05
C LEU A 9 0.55 5.35 -33.10
N VAL A 10 1.03 4.20 -33.58
CA VAL A 10 1.24 3.03 -32.73
C VAL A 10 2.34 3.29 -31.70
N SER A 11 3.44 3.93 -32.09
CA SER A 11 4.53 4.27 -31.16
C SER A 11 4.11 5.31 -30.11
N LEU A 12 3.34 6.33 -30.49
CA LEU A 12 2.72 7.27 -29.55
C LEU A 12 1.78 6.57 -28.56
N GLY A 13 0.96 5.64 -29.04
CA GLY A 13 0.07 4.83 -28.19
C GLY A 13 0.83 3.92 -27.22
N LEU A 14 1.94 3.33 -27.66
CA LEU A 14 2.77 2.50 -26.79
C LEU A 14 3.46 3.34 -25.71
N MET A 15 4.00 4.51 -26.07
CA MET A 15 4.66 5.41 -25.12
C MET A 15 3.66 5.95 -24.09
N SER A 16 2.45 6.31 -24.49
CA SER A 16 1.42 6.77 -23.54
C SER A 16 0.97 5.65 -22.61
N TYR A 17 0.84 4.41 -23.10
CA TYR A 17 0.54 3.24 -22.27
C TYR A 17 1.66 2.96 -21.24
N LEU A 18 2.92 2.93 -21.67
CA LEU A 18 4.06 2.71 -20.77
C LEU A 18 4.20 3.82 -19.73
N ALA A 19 3.96 5.07 -20.12
CA ALA A 19 3.93 6.19 -19.19
C ALA A 19 2.79 6.03 -18.16
N TYR A 20 1.58 5.69 -18.61
CA TYR A 20 0.47 5.45 -17.69
C TYR A 20 0.75 4.32 -16.71
N ASP A 21 1.26 3.20 -17.20
CA ASP A 21 1.62 2.04 -16.38
C ASP A 21 2.66 2.42 -15.31
N SER A 22 3.73 3.10 -15.72
CA SER A 22 4.85 3.47 -14.85
C SER A 22 4.51 4.57 -13.84
N PHE A 23 3.78 5.61 -14.25
CA PHE A 23 3.57 6.80 -13.43
C PHE A 23 2.26 6.78 -12.63
N ILE A 24 1.26 6.00 -13.07
CA ILE A 24 -0.07 6.02 -12.47
C ILE A 24 -0.45 4.65 -11.91
N ALA A 25 -0.44 3.61 -12.75
CA ALA A 25 -0.97 2.31 -12.36
C ALA A 25 -0.11 1.61 -11.29
N LYS A 26 1.21 1.53 -11.52
CA LYS A 26 2.14 0.87 -10.59
C LYS A 26 2.21 1.55 -9.22
N PRO A 27 2.40 2.88 -9.09
CA PRO A 27 2.42 3.54 -7.78
C PRO A 27 1.11 3.36 -7.02
N LYS A 28 -0.04 3.43 -7.71
CA LYS A 28 -1.35 3.24 -7.07
C LYS A 28 -1.56 1.80 -6.60
N ALA A 29 -1.12 0.81 -7.39
CA ALA A 29 -1.17 -0.58 -6.97
C ALA A 29 -0.28 -0.83 -5.74
N LEU A 30 0.93 -0.26 -5.72
CA LEU A 30 1.86 -0.34 -4.59
C LEU A 30 1.25 0.26 -3.32
N ASP A 31 0.65 1.45 -3.43
CA ASP A 31 -0.02 2.12 -2.32
C ASP A 31 -1.15 1.26 -1.73
N ASN A 32 -2.01 0.72 -2.59
CA ASN A 32 -3.10 -0.15 -2.18
C ASN A 32 -2.62 -1.46 -1.52
N SER A 33 -1.61 -2.11 -2.12
CA SER A 33 -1.03 -3.35 -1.58
C SER A 33 -0.41 -3.12 -0.19
N SER A 34 0.32 -2.01 -0.04
CA SER A 34 0.99 -1.67 1.20
C SER A 34 -0.01 -1.24 2.29
N LYS A 35 -1.08 -0.52 1.95
CA LYS A 35 -2.22 -0.26 2.85
C LYS A 35 -2.90 -1.55 3.30
N SER A 36 -3.11 -2.49 2.38
CA SER A 36 -3.69 -3.80 2.69
C SER A 36 -2.80 -4.61 3.62
N MET A 37 -1.48 -4.59 3.36
CA MET A 37 -0.50 -5.23 4.23
C MET A 37 -0.50 -4.63 5.63
N LEU A 38 -0.46 -3.30 5.77
CA LEU A 38 -0.49 -2.62 7.06
C LEU A 38 -1.73 -3.00 7.90
N ALA A 39 -2.90 -3.11 7.25
CA ALA A 39 -4.11 -3.60 7.92
C ALA A 39 -3.98 -5.07 8.34
N GLN A 40 -3.39 -5.92 7.49
CA GLN A 40 -3.19 -7.32 7.82
C GLN A 40 -2.18 -7.51 8.96
N ILE A 41 -1.11 -6.73 9.00
CA ILE A 41 -0.17 -6.68 10.12
C ILE A 41 -0.94 -6.33 11.40
N GLY A 42 -1.76 -5.27 11.37
CA GLY A 42 -2.55 -4.89 12.54
C GLY A 42 -3.50 -5.98 13.05
N ILE A 43 -4.08 -6.77 12.14
CA ILE A 43 -4.92 -7.94 12.51
C ILE A 43 -4.06 -9.06 13.12
N LYS A 44 -2.91 -9.40 12.51
CA LYS A 44 -2.02 -10.48 12.97
C LYS A 44 -1.35 -10.18 14.30
N GLU A 45 -0.93 -8.93 14.48
CA GLU A 45 -0.37 -8.41 15.73
C GLU A 45 -1.46 -8.07 16.77
N LYS A 46 -2.74 -8.34 16.45
CA LYS A 46 -3.90 -8.18 17.34
C LYS A 46 -4.10 -6.76 17.86
N TRP A 47 -3.78 -5.74 17.06
CA TRP A 47 -4.06 -4.34 17.39
C TRP A 47 -5.56 -4.03 17.34
N PHE A 48 -6.26 -4.65 16.40
CA PHE A 48 -7.70 -4.58 16.23
C PHE A 48 -8.24 -5.87 15.60
N ASP A 49 -9.56 -6.05 15.66
CA ASP A 49 -10.25 -7.22 15.11
C ASP A 49 -10.78 -6.93 13.69
N ALA A 50 -10.47 -7.81 12.74
CA ALA A 50 -10.95 -7.73 11.37
C ALA A 50 -12.48 -7.71 11.28
N PHE A 51 -13.18 -8.47 12.12
CA PHE A 51 -14.65 -8.50 12.14
C PHE A 51 -15.23 -7.16 12.57
N LYS A 52 -14.61 -6.51 13.55
CA LYS A 52 -15.02 -5.19 14.04
C LYS A 52 -14.72 -4.06 13.03
N VAL A 53 -13.76 -4.26 12.13
CA VAL A 53 -13.54 -3.35 11.00
C VAL A 53 -14.65 -3.55 9.95
N MET A 54 -15.04 -4.80 9.68
CA MET A 54 -16.07 -5.11 8.68
C MET A 54 -17.48 -4.69 9.10
N ASP A 55 -17.81 -4.79 10.39
CA ASP A 55 -19.11 -4.35 10.92
C ASP A 55 -19.20 -2.83 11.17
N GLY A 56 -18.09 -2.11 11.00
CA GLY A 56 -18.00 -0.65 11.15
C GLY A 56 -17.75 -0.16 12.58
N SER A 57 -17.55 -1.07 13.55
CA SER A 57 -17.25 -0.72 14.94
C SER A 57 -15.85 -0.12 15.12
N ILE A 58 -14.94 -0.35 14.16
CA ILE A 58 -13.59 0.21 14.12
C ILE A 58 -13.40 0.99 12.83
N VAL A 59 -13.12 2.29 12.97
CA VAL A 59 -12.74 3.16 11.86
C VAL A 59 -11.23 3.08 11.67
N LEU A 60 -10.76 2.75 10.46
CA LEU A 60 -9.34 2.69 10.12
C LEU A 60 -8.93 3.87 9.23
N SER A 61 -7.93 4.63 9.66
CA SER A 61 -7.20 5.55 8.79
C SER A 61 -5.78 5.03 8.57
N ARG A 62 -5.29 5.13 7.34
CA ARG A 62 -3.97 4.63 6.95
C ARG A 62 -3.28 5.66 6.06
N ASP A 63 -2.15 6.14 6.53
CA ASP A 63 -1.21 6.92 5.72
C ASP A 63 0.03 6.08 5.49
N ILE A 64 0.55 6.07 4.26
CA ILE A 64 1.68 5.23 3.92
C ILE A 64 2.62 5.93 2.94
N GLU A 65 3.88 5.56 3.06
CA GLU A 65 4.91 5.79 2.06
C GLU A 65 5.54 4.43 1.74
N SER A 66 5.71 4.11 0.45
CA SER A 66 6.20 2.81 0.03
C SER A 66 7.13 2.91 -1.17
N SER A 67 8.14 2.07 -1.17
CA SER A 67 9.14 1.99 -2.22
C SER A 67 9.61 0.56 -2.41
N PHE A 68 10.00 0.21 -3.63
CA PHE A 68 10.69 -1.06 -3.90
C PHE A 68 12.14 -0.95 -3.42
N GLU A 69 12.60 -1.95 -2.66
CA GLU A 69 14.01 -2.05 -2.27
C GLU A 69 14.80 -2.96 -3.21
N ASP A 70 14.31 -4.17 -3.46
CA ASP A 70 14.93 -5.15 -4.37
C ASP A 70 13.90 -6.15 -4.89
N GLY A 71 13.88 -6.34 -6.21
CA GLY A 71 12.90 -7.17 -6.90
C GLY A 71 11.46 -6.85 -6.48
N ASP A 72 10.79 -7.85 -5.89
CA ASP A 72 9.41 -7.74 -5.40
C ASP A 72 9.33 -7.33 -3.91
N THR A 73 10.45 -7.00 -3.26
CA THR A 73 10.48 -6.56 -1.86
C THR A 73 10.13 -5.08 -1.79
N VAL A 74 9.09 -4.79 -1.02
CA VAL A 74 8.60 -3.44 -0.76
C VAL A 74 8.92 -3.07 0.67
N HIS A 75 9.56 -1.92 0.84
CA HIS A 75 9.69 -1.25 2.12
C HIS A 75 8.58 -0.22 2.26
N THR A 76 7.91 -0.25 3.41
CA THR A 76 6.79 0.61 3.72
C THR A 76 6.97 1.19 5.11
N VAL A 77 6.77 2.50 5.16
CA VAL A 77 6.55 3.23 6.40
C VAL A 77 5.09 3.66 6.38
N GLY A 78 4.35 3.37 7.44
CA GLY A 78 2.95 3.76 7.50
C GLY A 78 2.44 3.99 8.90
N THR A 79 1.39 4.79 8.98
CA THR A 79 0.64 5.07 10.19
C THR A 79 -0.72 4.40 10.08
N ILE A 80 -1.11 3.67 11.13
CA ILE A 80 -2.46 3.14 11.28
C ILE A 80 -3.12 3.73 12.51
N GLU A 81 -4.23 4.40 12.28
CA GLU A 81 -5.10 4.95 13.32
C GLU A 81 -6.39 4.15 13.37
N TYR A 82 -6.81 3.82 14.59
CA TYR A 82 -8.05 3.10 14.81
C TYR A 82 -8.73 3.55 16.10
N ALA A 83 -10.06 3.63 16.05
CA ALA A 83 -10.89 3.94 17.21
C ALA A 83 -11.71 2.71 17.62
N VAL A 84 -11.71 2.39 18.91
CA VAL A 84 -12.57 1.36 19.51
C VAL A 84 -13.37 2.04 20.60
N GLU A 85 -14.69 2.14 20.41
CA GLU A 85 -15.57 2.89 21.30
C GLU A 85 -15.08 4.34 21.44
N ASP A 86 -14.67 4.78 22.63
CA ASP A 86 -14.15 6.14 22.90
C ASP A 86 -12.61 6.22 22.94
N GLN A 87 -11.90 5.14 22.60
CA GLN A 87 -10.44 5.08 22.65
C GLN A 87 -9.83 5.16 21.26
N HIS A 88 -8.98 6.16 21.06
CA HIS A 88 -8.18 6.35 19.84
C HIS A 88 -6.78 5.76 20.02
N PHE A 89 -6.37 4.95 19.04
CA PHE A 89 -5.05 4.36 18.97
C PHE A 89 -4.38 4.77 17.67
N CYS A 90 -3.08 5.02 17.75
CA CYS A 90 -2.27 5.34 16.60
C CYS A 90 -0.94 4.59 16.69
N LYS A 91 -0.56 3.94 15.61
CA LYS A 91 0.71 3.22 15.49
C LYS A 91 1.46 3.64 14.24
N TYR A 92 2.73 3.96 14.42
CA TYR A 92 3.71 4.07 13.35
C TYR A 92 4.40 2.73 13.17
N VAL A 93 4.50 2.28 11.92
CA VAL A 93 4.99 0.96 11.54
C VAL A 93 5.96 1.09 10.38
N ASP A 94 7.17 0.60 10.58
CA ASP A 94 8.19 0.39 9.55
C ASP A 94 8.28 -1.12 9.30
N PHE A 95 8.00 -1.53 8.07
CA PHE A 95 7.99 -2.92 7.68
C PHE A 95 8.42 -3.14 6.23
N LYS A 96 8.81 -4.38 5.95
CA LYS A 96 9.08 -4.88 4.60
C LYS A 96 8.14 -6.03 4.29
N PHE A 97 7.75 -6.18 3.03
CA PHE A 97 6.96 -7.31 2.59
C PHE A 97 7.22 -7.65 1.13
N LYS A 98 6.85 -8.87 0.72
CA LYS A 98 6.92 -9.28 -0.68
C LYS A 98 5.63 -8.97 -1.41
N LEU A 99 5.71 -8.21 -2.50
CA LEU A 99 4.55 -7.87 -3.32
C LEU A 99 3.83 -9.13 -3.81
N GLY A 100 2.50 -9.16 -3.68
CA GLY A 100 1.68 -10.33 -4.01
C GLY A 100 1.59 -11.40 -2.91
N SER A 101 2.35 -11.26 -1.82
CA SER A 101 2.19 -12.08 -0.61
C SER A 101 1.67 -11.22 0.53
N LEU A 102 0.59 -11.66 1.18
CA LEU A 102 0.11 -11.02 2.40
C LEU A 102 0.75 -11.60 3.67
N ASN A 103 1.35 -12.79 3.57
CA ASN A 103 1.91 -13.51 4.72
C ASN A 103 3.40 -13.30 4.94
N ASP A 104 4.09 -12.76 3.96
CA ASP A 104 5.54 -12.60 3.97
C ASP A 104 5.88 -11.14 4.26
N TYR A 105 5.93 -10.81 5.55
CA TYR A 105 6.31 -9.49 6.04
C TYR A 105 7.30 -9.59 7.20
N GLN A 106 8.12 -8.56 7.34
CA GLN A 106 9.02 -8.35 8.46
C GLN A 106 8.76 -6.95 9.01
N ILE A 107 8.44 -6.86 10.29
CA ILE A 107 8.39 -5.58 11.00
C ILE A 107 9.81 -5.20 11.39
N ASN A 108 10.26 -4.01 10.98
CA ASN A 108 11.54 -3.44 11.39
C ASN A 108 11.36 -2.64 12.69
N ASN A 109 10.29 -1.85 12.79
CA ASN A 109 10.00 -1.04 13.97
C ASN A 109 8.49 -0.80 14.13
N VAL A 110 8.03 -0.72 15.38
CA VAL A 110 6.65 -0.33 15.74
C VAL A 110 6.72 0.59 16.94
N SER A 111 6.03 1.72 16.86
CA SER A 111 5.84 2.63 17.98
C SER A 111 4.42 3.17 17.99
N ASN A 112 3.95 3.60 19.17
CA ASN A 112 2.75 4.41 19.22
C ASN A 112 3.08 5.79 18.65
N CYS A 113 2.13 6.44 17.99
CA CYS A 113 2.31 7.82 17.55
C CYS A 113 2.52 8.72 18.78
N LEU A 114 3.42 9.69 18.66
CA LEU A 114 3.55 10.72 19.69
C LEU A 114 2.30 11.61 19.61
N ASN A 115 1.54 11.67 20.71
CA ASN A 115 0.45 12.64 20.90
C ASN A 115 1.00 14.07 20.91
#